data_AF-A0A3B0ACF7-F1
#
_entry.id   AF-A0A3B0ACF7-F1
#
_cell.length_a   1.000
_cell.length_b   1.000
_cell.length_c   1.000
_cell.angle_alpha   90.00
_cell.angle_beta   90.00
_cell.angle_gamma   90.00
#
_symmetry.space_group_name_H-M   'P 1'
#
loop_
_entity.id
_entity.type
_entity.pdbx_description
1 polymer ?
#
loop_
_entity_poly.entity_id
_entity_poly.type
_entity_poly.pdbx_seq_one_letter_code
_entity_poly.pdbx_strand_id
1 'polypeptide(L)'
;MPTARAPVGPAPATGTAGRPRAARGPAVVRVAGLVVAGVAMLLFGVLHLPGSPVHPVRDTVSDYALSRTGWLFDVAVLALAAGSALLLAPEVLRSGRPAALRHRFVAAGLGAWCVGLVVLVVFPRDPVGAPVTTTGDIHRWAAVAALSGLPLGALLAAVRHPGRLARAVVLGAVACAVAMVPFVAAYLVGSPLRPFVGLIERLVCLGEVGLLVLVAHLRPRGVATYIGSTPGGSSPPAVASRTYSSRMRRSSRPAWVGTTSRRRATAMVRVTPGGASRVIRTPGRRATTMPGTSATPRPASTKLSTASISPPSTANVGSKPAARHA
;
A
#
# COMPACT_ATOMS: atom_id res chain seq x y z
N MET A 1 6.53 -70.85 -50.11
CA MET A 1 7.59 -69.87 -49.75
C MET A 1 8.08 -69.20 -51.03
N PRO A 2 8.47 -67.91 -51.06
CA PRO A 2 8.11 -66.74 -50.23
C PRO A 2 7.56 -65.55 -51.08
N THR A 3 6.44 -64.92 -50.73
CA THR A 3 6.32 -63.54 -50.17
C THR A 3 7.32 -62.48 -50.65
N ALA A 4 6.83 -61.48 -51.40
CA ALA A 4 7.51 -60.19 -51.60
C ALA A 4 6.62 -59.03 -51.14
N ARG A 5 7.15 -58.24 -50.21
CA ARG A 5 6.54 -57.14 -49.45
C ARG A 5 6.38 -55.86 -50.27
N ALA A 6 5.34 -55.11 -49.96
CA ALA A 6 5.10 -53.74 -50.39
C ALA A 6 6.18 -52.75 -49.88
N PRO A 7 6.45 -51.64 -50.59
CA PRO A 7 7.36 -50.61 -50.13
C PRO A 7 6.77 -49.79 -48.97
N VAL A 8 7.62 -49.56 -47.99
CA VAL A 8 7.41 -48.81 -46.75
C VAL A 8 7.20 -47.32 -47.06
N GLY A 9 6.12 -46.74 -46.52
CA GLY A 9 5.83 -45.30 -46.61
C GLY A 9 6.84 -44.44 -45.86
N PRO A 10 6.91 -43.13 -46.18
CA PRO A 10 7.89 -42.22 -45.59
C PRO A 10 7.67 -42.07 -44.07
N ALA A 11 8.76 -42.21 -43.32
CA ALA A 11 8.78 -42.02 -41.87
C ALA A 11 8.37 -40.58 -41.51
N PRO A 12 7.53 -40.38 -40.48
CA PRO A 12 7.25 -39.04 -39.98
C PRO A 12 8.50 -38.49 -39.30
N ALA A 13 8.99 -37.36 -39.81
CA ALA A 13 10.05 -36.58 -39.19
C ALA A 13 9.66 -36.29 -37.74
N THR A 14 10.49 -36.77 -36.82
CA THR A 14 10.45 -36.44 -35.41
C THR A 14 10.74 -34.95 -35.24
N GLY A 15 9.67 -34.16 -35.29
CA GLY A 15 9.71 -32.76 -34.93
C GLY A 15 10.23 -32.63 -33.50
N THR A 16 11.48 -32.21 -33.36
CA THR A 16 12.02 -31.74 -32.10
C THR A 16 11.15 -30.59 -31.62
N ALA A 17 10.21 -30.91 -30.74
CA ALA A 17 9.38 -29.94 -30.05
C ALA A 17 10.31 -28.96 -29.31
N GLY A 18 10.55 -27.81 -29.93
CA GLY A 18 11.27 -26.71 -29.31
C GLY A 18 10.54 -26.35 -28.02
N ARG A 19 11.15 -26.68 -26.87
CA ARG A 19 10.65 -26.28 -25.56
C ARG A 19 10.37 -24.78 -25.62
N PRO A 20 9.15 -24.31 -25.32
CA PRO A 20 8.80 -22.91 -25.46
C PRO A 20 9.69 -22.05 -24.54
N ARG A 21 10.58 -21.27 -25.15
CA ARG A 21 11.48 -20.29 -24.52
C ARG A 21 10.72 -19.14 -23.81
N ALA A 22 9.40 -19.10 -23.94
CA ALA A 22 8.54 -17.97 -23.56
C ALA A 22 8.26 -17.83 -22.04
N ALA A 23 8.51 -18.84 -21.21
CA ALA A 23 8.14 -18.81 -19.79
C ALA A 23 9.22 -18.25 -18.83
N ARG A 24 10.45 -18.01 -19.30
CA ARG A 24 11.57 -17.61 -18.41
C ARG A 24 11.62 -16.11 -18.07
N GLY A 25 11.12 -15.24 -18.95
CA GLY A 25 11.22 -13.79 -18.79
C GLY A 25 10.63 -13.23 -17.48
N PRO A 26 9.35 -13.52 -17.15
CA PRO A 26 8.71 -12.95 -15.95
C PRO A 26 9.32 -13.44 -14.63
N ALA A 27 9.81 -14.68 -14.60
CA ALA A 27 10.45 -15.25 -13.42
C ALA A 27 11.83 -14.62 -13.17
N VAL A 28 12.63 -14.44 -14.24
CA VAL A 28 13.94 -13.79 -14.16
C VAL A 28 13.81 -12.33 -13.70
N VAL A 29 12.86 -11.57 -14.27
CA VAL A 29 12.60 -10.17 -13.85
C VAL A 29 12.24 -10.09 -12.38
N ARG A 30 11.38 -10.99 -11.88
CA ARG A 30 11.01 -11.01 -10.46
C ARG A 30 12.19 -11.35 -9.57
N VAL A 31 13.00 -12.35 -9.94
CA VAL A 31 14.21 -12.71 -9.16
C VAL A 31 15.19 -11.55 -9.14
N ALA A 32 15.44 -10.91 -10.29
CA ALA A 32 16.27 -9.71 -10.36
C ALA A 32 15.73 -8.60 -9.45
N GLY A 33 14.42 -8.33 -9.48
CA GLY A 33 13.78 -7.36 -8.59
C GLY A 33 13.97 -7.67 -7.11
N LEU A 34 13.82 -8.94 -6.70
CA LEU A 34 14.06 -9.38 -5.32
C LEU A 34 15.53 -9.23 -4.92
N VAL A 35 16.46 -9.57 -5.81
CA VAL A 35 17.91 -9.42 -5.55
C VAL A 35 18.26 -7.95 -5.40
N VAL A 36 17.81 -7.08 -6.29
CA VAL A 36 18.10 -5.64 -6.24
C VAL A 36 17.49 -4.99 -5.00
N ALA A 37 16.24 -5.33 -4.65
CA ALA A 37 15.63 -4.88 -3.40
C ALA A 37 16.36 -5.43 -2.16
N GLY A 38 16.83 -6.67 -2.21
CA GLY A 38 17.65 -7.27 -1.16
C GLY A 38 18.99 -6.54 -0.97
N VAL A 39 19.67 -6.18 -2.07
CA VAL A 39 20.89 -5.36 -2.03
C VAL A 39 20.60 -4.00 -1.40
N ALA A 40 19.49 -3.34 -1.75
CA ALA A 40 19.09 -2.09 -1.10
C ALA A 40 18.96 -2.25 0.43
N MET A 41 18.32 -3.32 0.89
CA MET A 41 18.18 -3.60 2.32
C MET A 41 19.53 -3.88 3.00
N LEU A 42 20.47 -4.54 2.33
CA LEU A 42 21.82 -4.73 2.83
C LEU A 42 22.55 -3.40 2.97
N LEU A 43 22.44 -2.50 1.99
CA LEU A 43 23.04 -1.17 2.05
C LEU A 43 22.44 -0.33 3.19
N PHE A 44 21.12 -0.38 3.38
CA PHE A 44 20.50 0.21 4.57
C PHE A 44 21.02 -0.41 5.86
N GLY A 45 21.23 -1.73 5.91
CA GLY A 45 21.86 -2.40 7.06
C GLY A 45 23.28 -1.88 7.35
N VAL A 46 24.09 -1.68 6.31
CA VAL A 46 25.45 -1.12 6.43
C VAL A 46 25.41 0.29 7.03
N LEU A 47 24.45 1.13 6.60
CA LEU A 47 24.27 2.48 7.17
C LEU A 47 23.93 2.47 8.66
N HIS A 48 23.34 1.38 9.17
CA HIS A 48 22.98 1.23 10.59
C HIS A 48 24.08 0.60 11.45
N LEU A 49 25.26 0.31 10.90
CA LEU A 49 26.36 -0.23 11.69
C LEU A 49 26.80 0.76 12.78
N PRO A 50 27.37 0.26 13.89
CA PRO A 50 27.88 1.10 14.97
C PRO A 50 28.84 2.17 14.45
N GLY A 51 28.70 3.40 14.96
CA GLY A 51 29.44 4.57 14.48
C GLY A 51 28.69 5.44 13.47
N SER A 52 27.46 5.05 13.09
CA SER A 52 26.54 5.90 12.33
C SER A 52 26.25 7.23 13.05
N PRO A 53 26.30 8.38 12.35
CA PRO A 53 25.96 9.68 12.94
C PRO A 53 24.45 9.89 13.11
N VAL A 54 23.61 9.01 12.55
CA VAL A 54 22.14 9.11 12.58
C VAL A 54 21.59 8.27 13.73
N HIS A 55 20.83 8.89 14.64
CA HIS A 55 20.22 8.22 15.78
C HIS A 55 18.94 7.46 15.37
N PRO A 56 18.85 6.13 15.60
CA PRO A 56 17.80 5.29 15.01
C PRO A 56 16.37 5.61 15.47
N VAL A 57 16.23 6.27 16.63
CA VAL A 57 14.91 6.62 17.19
C VAL A 57 14.47 8.03 16.81
N ARG A 58 15.41 8.98 16.77
CA ARG A 58 15.11 10.42 16.72
C ARG A 58 15.25 10.96 15.31
N ASP A 59 16.19 10.41 14.56
CA ASP A 59 16.56 10.88 13.25
C ASP A 59 15.99 9.95 12.20
N THR A 60 15.48 10.56 11.15
CA THR A 60 14.88 9.85 10.02
C THR A 60 15.92 9.11 9.20
N VAL A 61 15.50 8.12 8.43
CA VAL A 61 16.37 7.37 7.52
C VAL A 61 16.92 8.29 6.44
N SER A 62 16.15 9.31 6.02
CA SER A 62 16.65 10.32 5.07
C SER A 62 17.76 11.21 5.61
N ASP A 63 18.00 11.27 6.93
CA ASP A 63 19.12 12.02 7.50
C ASP A 63 20.47 11.40 7.15
N TYR A 64 20.51 10.13 6.73
CA TYR A 64 21.73 9.53 6.20
C TYR A 64 22.25 10.27 4.95
N ALA A 65 21.37 10.86 4.15
CA ALA A 65 21.75 11.65 2.97
C ALA A 65 22.62 12.86 3.32
N LEU A 66 22.50 13.39 4.54
CA LEU A 66 23.25 14.54 5.04
C LEU A 66 24.61 14.16 5.63
N SER A 67 24.90 12.86 5.75
CA SER A 67 26.17 12.36 6.29
C SER A 67 27.26 12.31 5.22
N ARG A 68 28.52 12.11 5.65
CA ARG A 68 29.66 11.88 4.74
C ARG A 68 29.43 10.67 3.81
N THR A 69 28.63 9.71 4.24
CA THR A 69 28.25 8.51 3.48
C THR A 69 26.87 8.63 2.83
N GLY A 70 26.37 9.85 2.62
CA GLY A 70 25.05 10.09 2.03
C GLY A 70 24.82 9.45 0.67
N TRP A 71 25.87 9.36 -0.16
CA TRP A 71 25.80 8.65 -1.44
C TRP A 71 25.38 7.17 -1.30
N LEU A 72 25.71 6.52 -0.18
CA LEU A 72 25.33 5.12 0.07
C LEU A 72 23.83 5.01 0.35
N PHE A 73 23.25 6.01 1.02
CA PHE A 73 21.81 6.14 1.17
C PHE A 73 21.14 6.33 -0.19
N ASP A 74 21.68 7.23 -1.03
CA ASP A 74 21.13 7.47 -2.38
C ASP A 74 21.14 6.19 -3.22
N VAL A 75 22.24 5.45 -3.24
CA VAL A 75 22.35 4.17 -3.93
C VAL A 75 21.37 3.14 -3.37
N ALA A 76 21.20 3.08 -2.04
CA ALA A 76 20.23 2.17 -1.42
C ALA A 76 18.79 2.51 -1.83
N VAL A 77 18.40 3.79 -1.80
CA VAL A 77 17.06 4.24 -2.20
C VAL A 77 16.81 4.00 -3.69
N LEU A 78 17.77 4.31 -4.56
CA LEU A 78 17.64 4.07 -6.00
C LEU A 78 17.59 2.57 -6.34
N ALA A 79 18.38 1.74 -5.65
CA ALA A 79 18.28 0.29 -5.76
C ALA A 79 16.90 -0.20 -5.31
N LEU A 80 16.36 0.31 -4.19
CA LEU A 80 15.02 -0.06 -3.74
C LEU A 80 13.95 0.35 -4.77
N ALA A 81 14.07 1.54 -5.36
CA ALA A 81 13.17 2.03 -6.41
C ALA A 81 13.23 1.12 -7.66
N ALA A 82 14.44 0.77 -8.12
CA ALA A 82 14.64 -0.10 -9.28
C ALA A 82 14.12 -1.53 -9.02
N GLY A 83 14.44 -2.10 -7.86
CA GLY A 83 13.94 -3.41 -7.44
C GLY A 83 12.41 -3.43 -7.36
N SER A 84 11.81 -2.38 -6.79
CA SER A 84 10.36 -2.19 -6.72
C SER A 84 9.73 -2.11 -8.11
N ALA A 85 10.31 -1.33 -9.02
CA ALA A 85 9.82 -1.20 -10.39
C ALA A 85 9.81 -2.56 -11.11
N LEU A 86 10.86 -3.37 -10.95
CA LEU A 86 10.92 -4.74 -11.52
C LEU A 86 9.86 -5.66 -10.91
N LEU A 87 9.64 -5.59 -9.59
CA LEU A 87 8.66 -6.42 -8.89
C LEU A 87 7.21 -6.04 -9.23
N LEU A 88 6.96 -4.75 -9.46
CA LEU A 88 5.62 -4.20 -9.68
C LEU A 88 5.26 -4.07 -11.18
N ALA A 89 6.25 -4.09 -12.08
CA ALA A 89 6.05 -4.00 -13.53
C ALA A 89 4.96 -4.96 -14.08
N PRO A 90 4.88 -6.24 -13.67
CA PRO A 90 3.82 -7.12 -14.17
C PRO A 90 2.42 -6.65 -13.79
N GLU A 91 2.28 -5.98 -12.65
CA GLU A 91 0.99 -5.44 -12.20
C GLU A 91 0.59 -4.21 -13.00
N VAL A 92 1.54 -3.30 -13.24
CA VAL A 92 1.34 -2.06 -14.01
C VAL A 92 1.15 -2.32 -15.51
N LEU A 93 1.84 -3.30 -16.09
CA LEU A 93 1.73 -3.61 -17.52
C LEU A 93 0.41 -4.30 -17.87
N ARG A 94 -0.21 -5.02 -16.91
CA ARG A 94 -1.52 -5.66 -17.12
C ARG A 94 -2.68 -4.66 -17.14
N SER A 95 -2.47 -3.43 -16.65
CA SER A 95 -3.45 -2.35 -16.70
C SER A 95 -3.67 -1.72 -18.08
N GLY A 96 -2.99 -2.18 -19.14
CA GLY A 96 -3.08 -1.62 -20.50
C GLY A 96 -4.25 -2.10 -21.38
N ARG A 97 -5.05 -3.09 -20.95
CA ARG A 97 -6.33 -3.44 -21.61
C ARG A 97 -7.39 -2.42 -21.23
N PRO A 98 -8.37 -2.04 -22.09
CA PRO A 98 -9.29 -0.91 -21.88
C PRO A 98 -9.70 -0.79 -20.41
N ALA A 99 -9.01 0.12 -19.73
CA ALA A 99 -8.68 -0.07 -18.34
C ALA A 99 -9.77 0.56 -17.49
N ALA A 100 -10.52 -0.27 -16.75
CA ALA A 100 -11.38 0.21 -15.68
C ALA A 100 -10.61 1.23 -14.82
N LEU A 101 -11.21 2.37 -14.48
CA LEU A 101 -10.61 3.51 -13.76
C LEU A 101 -9.69 3.09 -12.59
N ARG A 102 -10.03 1.99 -11.92
CA ARG A 102 -9.23 1.36 -10.84
C ARG A 102 -7.81 0.99 -11.23
N HIS A 103 -7.58 0.52 -12.46
CA HIS A 103 -6.25 0.15 -12.96
C HIS A 103 -5.30 1.35 -13.00
N ARG A 104 -5.81 2.53 -13.37
CA ARG A 104 -5.04 3.78 -13.33
C ARG A 104 -4.65 4.15 -11.91
N PHE A 105 -5.55 3.94 -10.94
CA PHE A 105 -5.24 4.19 -9.53
C PHE A 105 -4.22 3.20 -8.95
N VAL A 106 -4.25 1.91 -9.34
CA VAL A 106 -3.20 0.95 -8.98
C VAL A 106 -1.85 1.42 -9.53
N ALA A 107 -1.78 1.73 -10.83
CA ALA A 107 -0.55 2.20 -11.46
C ALA A 107 -0.06 3.52 -10.85
N ALA A 108 -0.95 4.45 -10.53
CA ALA A 108 -0.61 5.71 -9.89
C ALA A 108 -0.04 5.53 -8.47
N GLY A 109 -0.62 4.66 -7.64
CA GLY A 109 -0.10 4.38 -6.30
C GLY A 109 1.27 3.71 -6.34
N LEU A 110 1.43 2.67 -7.17
CA LEU A 110 2.71 1.98 -7.35
C LEU A 110 3.78 2.89 -8.00
N GLY A 111 3.34 3.77 -8.90
CA GLY A 111 4.17 4.81 -9.50
C GLY A 111 4.61 5.85 -8.47
N ALA A 112 3.71 6.31 -7.60
CA ALA A 112 4.02 7.25 -6.52
C ALA A 112 5.08 6.68 -5.56
N TRP A 113 5.02 5.38 -5.25
CA TRP A 113 6.10 4.68 -4.53
C TRP A 113 7.44 4.79 -5.26
N CYS A 114 7.53 4.33 -6.50
CA CYS A 114 8.81 4.26 -7.20
C CYS A 114 9.38 5.64 -7.54
N VAL A 115 8.55 6.54 -8.06
CA VAL A 115 8.94 7.90 -8.43
C VAL A 115 9.25 8.73 -7.18
N GLY A 116 8.45 8.59 -6.12
CA GLY A 116 8.69 9.28 -4.86
C GLY A 116 10.06 8.94 -4.28
N LEU A 117 10.48 7.67 -4.29
CA LEU A 117 11.83 7.28 -3.87
C LEU A 117 12.93 7.97 -4.67
N VAL A 118 12.78 8.10 -6.00
CA VAL A 118 13.75 8.82 -6.84
C VAL A 118 13.76 10.31 -6.48
N VAL A 119 12.59 10.91 -6.25
CA VAL A 119 12.47 12.32 -5.84
C VAL A 119 13.16 12.57 -4.50
N LEU A 120 13.13 11.63 -3.54
CA LEU A 120 13.84 11.77 -2.27
C LEU A 120 15.36 11.94 -2.43
N VAL A 121 15.94 11.31 -3.45
CA VAL A 121 17.37 11.39 -3.76
C VAL A 121 17.70 12.68 -4.51
N VAL A 122 16.86 13.06 -5.47
CA VAL A 122 17.05 14.28 -6.27
C VAL A 122 16.86 15.54 -5.43
N PHE A 123 15.96 15.50 -4.46
CA PHE A 123 15.66 16.60 -3.55
C PHE A 123 15.99 16.18 -2.11
N PRO A 124 17.21 16.43 -1.64
CA PRO A 124 17.59 16.12 -0.26
C PRO A 124 16.78 16.95 0.75
N ARG A 125 16.57 16.35 1.92
CA ARG A 125 15.92 17.02 3.06
C ARG A 125 16.80 18.15 3.62
N ASP A 126 16.16 19.18 4.18
CA ASP A 126 16.84 20.21 4.98
C ASP A 126 17.38 19.65 6.32
N PRO A 127 18.58 20.07 6.75
CA PRO A 127 19.11 19.72 8.07
C PRO A 127 18.16 20.09 9.22
N VAL A 128 18.19 19.32 10.29
CA VAL A 128 17.37 19.59 11.48
C VAL A 128 17.73 20.97 12.04
N GLY A 129 16.73 21.83 12.19
CA GLY A 129 16.88 23.20 12.70
C GLY A 129 17.17 24.25 11.62
N ALA A 130 17.44 23.84 10.37
CA ALA A 130 17.54 24.76 9.25
C ALA A 130 16.14 25.28 8.81
N PRO A 131 16.06 26.48 8.21
CA PRO A 131 14.85 26.95 7.55
C PRO A 131 14.40 25.97 6.46
N VAL A 132 13.08 25.84 6.27
CA VAL A 132 12.52 24.98 5.23
C VAL A 132 12.83 25.60 3.86
N THR A 133 13.49 24.84 3.00
CA THR A 133 13.73 25.19 1.61
C THR A 133 12.70 24.52 0.70
N THR A 134 12.60 24.98 -0.55
CA THR A 134 11.76 24.32 -1.56
C THR A 134 12.16 22.86 -1.79
N THR A 135 13.47 22.56 -1.79
CA THR A 135 14.00 21.20 -1.92
C THR A 135 13.55 20.32 -0.76
N GLY A 136 13.70 20.78 0.48
CA GLY A 136 13.26 20.04 1.65
C GLY A 136 11.74 19.88 1.73
N ASP A 137 10.97 20.84 1.24
CA ASP A 137 9.50 20.71 1.16
C ASP A 137 9.07 19.66 0.12
N ILE A 138 9.72 19.64 -1.06
CA ILE A 138 9.52 18.59 -2.07
C ILE A 138 9.85 17.23 -1.48
N HIS A 139 10.97 17.09 -0.76
CA HIS A 139 11.35 15.85 -0.09
C HIS A 139 10.26 15.37 0.88
N ARG A 140 9.74 16.28 1.71
CA ARG A 140 8.73 15.94 2.72
C ARG A 140 7.46 15.36 2.09
N TRP A 141 6.96 16.02 1.05
CA TRP A 141 5.75 15.55 0.36
C TRP A 141 6.01 14.31 -0.49
N ALA A 142 7.20 14.18 -1.08
CA ALA A 142 7.61 12.98 -1.79
C ALA A 142 7.67 11.76 -0.87
N ALA A 143 8.15 11.93 0.37
CA ALA A 143 8.20 10.85 1.36
C ALA A 143 6.79 10.35 1.70
N VAL A 144 5.86 11.27 1.96
CA VAL A 144 4.46 10.93 2.24
C VAL A 144 3.79 10.29 1.02
N ALA A 145 4.03 10.82 -0.18
CA ALA A 145 3.47 10.27 -1.42
C ALA A 145 4.01 8.86 -1.70
N ALA A 146 5.31 8.62 -1.49
CA ALA A 146 5.92 7.31 -1.67
C ALA A 146 5.30 6.29 -0.70
N LEU A 147 5.41 6.57 0.61
CA LEU A 147 4.96 5.66 1.68
C LEU A 147 3.43 5.50 1.74
N SER A 148 2.65 6.41 1.15
CA SER A 148 1.20 6.21 1.00
C SER A 148 0.85 5.51 -0.31
N GLY A 149 1.66 5.67 -1.35
CA GLY A 149 1.40 5.14 -2.68
C GLY A 149 1.38 3.62 -2.74
N LEU A 150 2.36 2.96 -2.12
CA LEU A 150 2.45 1.50 -2.09
C LEU A 150 1.24 0.85 -1.39
N PRO A 151 0.83 1.22 -0.16
CA PRO A 151 -0.29 0.56 0.52
C PRO A 151 -1.62 0.80 -0.20
N LEU A 152 -1.84 2.00 -0.73
CA LEU A 152 -3.04 2.29 -1.53
C LEU A 152 -3.06 1.48 -2.83
N GLY A 153 -1.93 1.42 -3.54
CA GLY A 153 -1.78 0.60 -4.74
C GLY A 153 -1.98 -0.90 -4.45
N ALA A 154 -1.42 -1.39 -3.34
CA ALA A 154 -1.51 -2.77 -2.90
C ALA A 154 -2.94 -3.18 -2.52
N LEU A 155 -3.70 -2.33 -1.81
CA LEU A 155 -5.12 -2.56 -1.50
C LEU A 155 -5.94 -2.72 -2.77
N LEU A 156 -5.77 -1.77 -3.70
CA LEU A 156 -6.51 -1.78 -4.96
C LEU A 156 -6.13 -2.99 -5.82
N ALA A 157 -4.86 -3.41 -5.78
CA ALA A 157 -4.38 -4.59 -6.47
C ALA A 157 -4.95 -5.88 -5.87
N ALA A 158 -4.93 -6.02 -4.54
CA ALA A 158 -5.25 -7.25 -3.82
C ALA A 158 -6.72 -7.67 -3.94
N VAL A 159 -7.66 -6.74 -4.06
CA VAL A 159 -9.10 -7.04 -4.19
C VAL A 159 -9.43 -7.94 -5.41
N ARG A 160 -8.56 -7.99 -6.42
CA ARG A 160 -8.73 -8.85 -7.60
C ARG A 160 -8.27 -10.29 -7.39
N HIS A 161 -7.59 -10.56 -6.27
CA HIS A 161 -7.04 -11.85 -5.95
C HIS A 161 -7.79 -12.40 -4.74
N PRO A 162 -8.31 -13.63 -4.80
CA PRO A 162 -8.74 -14.34 -3.61
C PRO A 162 -7.64 -15.22 -3.06
N GLY A 163 -7.76 -15.57 -1.79
CA GLY A 163 -6.86 -16.51 -1.11
C GLY A 163 -6.28 -15.93 0.17
N ARG A 164 -5.39 -16.69 0.80
CA ARG A 164 -4.71 -16.28 2.03
C ARG A 164 -3.70 -15.16 1.78
N LEU A 165 -2.97 -15.21 0.66
CA LEU A 165 -1.98 -14.19 0.32
C LEU A 165 -2.63 -12.82 0.06
N ALA A 166 -3.74 -12.76 -0.68
CA ALA A 166 -4.45 -11.51 -0.90
C ALA A 166 -4.97 -10.89 0.40
N ARG A 167 -5.46 -11.71 1.34
CA ARG A 167 -5.82 -11.26 2.69
C ARG A 167 -4.60 -10.73 3.44
N ALA A 168 -3.45 -11.39 3.35
CA ALA A 168 -2.21 -10.91 3.95
C ALA A 168 -1.76 -9.56 3.36
N VAL A 169 -1.89 -9.37 2.04
CA VAL A 169 -1.62 -8.07 1.38
C VAL A 169 -2.58 -7.00 1.87
N VAL A 170 -3.88 -7.29 1.96
CA VAL A 170 -4.87 -6.32 2.48
C VAL A 170 -4.55 -5.95 3.93
N LEU A 171 -4.29 -6.93 4.80
CA LEU A 171 -3.95 -6.68 6.20
C LEU A 171 -2.65 -5.89 6.33
N GLY A 172 -1.61 -6.26 5.57
CA GLY A 172 -0.33 -5.55 5.55
C GLY A 172 -0.48 -4.13 5.04
N ALA A 173 -1.26 -3.91 3.99
CA ALA A 173 -1.50 -2.58 3.44
C ALA A 173 -2.34 -1.69 4.37
N VAL A 174 -3.37 -2.24 5.03
CA VAL A 174 -4.10 -1.53 6.09
C VAL A 174 -3.16 -1.19 7.25
N ALA A 175 -2.33 -2.13 7.69
CA ALA A 175 -1.37 -1.89 8.76
C ALA A 175 -0.37 -0.77 8.41
N CYS A 176 0.19 -0.78 7.18
CA CYS A 176 1.08 0.29 6.72
C CYS A 176 0.34 1.64 6.63
N ALA A 177 -0.87 1.66 6.07
CA ALA A 177 -1.68 2.87 5.99
C ALA A 177 -2.05 3.45 7.38
N VAL A 178 -2.30 2.58 8.37
CA VAL A 178 -2.53 3.01 9.76
C VAL A 178 -1.24 3.51 10.39
N ALA A 179 -0.11 2.83 10.15
CA ALA A 179 1.22 3.25 10.65
C ALA A 179 1.69 4.57 10.03
N MET A 180 1.16 4.96 8.87
CA MET A 180 1.40 6.28 8.29
C MET A 180 0.80 7.42 9.10
N VAL A 181 -0.26 7.20 9.89
CA VAL A 181 -0.88 8.25 10.71
C VAL A 181 0.10 8.85 11.73
N PRO A 182 0.73 8.06 12.64
CA PRO A 182 1.71 8.59 13.57
C PRO A 182 2.95 9.14 12.85
N PHE A 183 3.37 8.56 11.72
CA PHE A 183 4.47 9.09 10.92
C PHE A 183 4.17 10.50 10.42
N VAL A 184 3.06 10.70 9.70
CA VAL A 184 2.66 12.01 9.16
C VAL A 184 2.48 13.04 10.28
N ALA A 185 1.87 12.64 11.41
CA ALA A 185 1.71 13.51 12.57
C ALA A 185 3.06 13.95 13.16
N ALA A 186 4.02 13.02 13.31
CA ALA A 186 5.36 13.33 13.82
C ALA A 186 6.21 14.12 12.82
N TYR A 187 6.04 13.83 11.53
CA TYR A 187 6.91 14.28 10.44
C TYR A 187 6.51 15.64 9.86
N LEU A 188 5.20 15.89 9.67
CA LEU A 188 4.69 17.14 9.08
C LEU A 188 4.10 18.12 10.10
N VAL A 189 3.32 17.61 11.06
CA VAL A 189 2.46 18.45 11.91
C VAL A 189 3.17 18.91 13.20
N GLY A 190 4.20 18.20 13.64
CA GLY A 190 4.88 18.46 14.91
C GLY A 190 4.08 17.94 16.10
N SER A 191 3.94 16.62 16.19
CA SER A 191 3.24 15.94 17.29
C SER A 191 4.16 15.58 18.46
N PRO A 192 3.61 15.15 19.63
CA PRO A 192 4.39 14.60 20.74
C PRO A 192 5.23 13.36 20.35
N LEU A 193 4.95 12.74 19.20
CA LEU A 193 5.68 11.59 18.68
C LEU A 193 6.95 11.98 17.92
N ARG A 194 7.21 13.29 17.71
CA ARG A 194 8.39 13.79 17.00
C ARG A 194 9.73 13.21 17.51
N PRO A 195 9.96 13.02 18.83
CA PRO A 195 11.19 12.37 19.32
C PRO A 195 11.38 10.91 18.87
N PHE A 196 10.33 10.26 18.36
CA PHE A 196 10.31 8.87 17.90
C PHE A 196 10.15 8.76 16.38
N VAL A 197 10.24 9.87 15.63
CA VAL A 197 9.96 9.89 14.18
C VAL A 197 10.87 8.92 13.42
N GLY A 198 12.14 8.81 13.82
CA GLY A 198 13.10 7.90 13.20
C GLY A 198 12.75 6.42 13.39
N LEU A 199 12.25 6.04 14.57
CA LEU A 199 11.79 4.68 14.82
C LEU A 199 10.51 4.38 14.03
N ILE A 200 9.55 5.31 14.06
CA ILE A 200 8.27 5.17 13.36
C ILE A 200 8.51 5.00 11.86
N GLU A 201 9.34 5.85 11.26
CA GLU A 201 9.68 5.76 9.84
C GLU A 201 10.31 4.41 9.49
N ARG A 202 11.27 3.92 10.29
CA ARG A 202 11.88 2.60 10.06
C ARG A 202 10.86 1.47 10.11
N LEU A 203 9.94 1.50 11.07
CA LEU A 203 8.87 0.49 11.17
C LEU A 203 7.94 0.55 9.97
N VAL A 204 7.57 1.76 9.50
CA VAL A 204 6.79 1.95 8.29
C VAL A 204 7.55 1.41 7.08
N CYS A 205 8.80 1.83 6.86
CA CYS A 205 9.64 1.37 5.74
C CYS A 205 9.83 -0.14 5.72
N LEU A 206 10.05 -0.79 6.88
CA LEU A 206 10.14 -2.25 6.97
C LEU A 206 8.79 -2.91 6.61
N GLY A 207 7.68 -2.33 7.07
CA GLY A 207 6.33 -2.76 6.70
C GLY A 207 6.08 -2.66 5.20
N GLU A 208 6.45 -1.54 4.58
CA GLU A 208 6.37 -1.26 3.14
C GLU A 208 7.17 -2.29 2.34
N VAL A 209 8.41 -2.58 2.73
CA VAL A 209 9.24 -3.60 2.06
C VAL A 209 8.61 -4.99 2.19
N GLY A 210 8.08 -5.34 3.37
CA GLY A 210 7.33 -6.58 3.55
C GLY A 210 6.09 -6.64 2.64
N LEU A 211 5.35 -5.54 2.54
CA LEU A 211 4.19 -5.41 1.68
C LEU A 211 4.56 -5.52 0.19
N LEU A 212 5.64 -4.90 -0.24
CA LEU A 212 6.19 -5.00 -1.60
C LEU A 212 6.45 -6.46 -1.96
N VAL A 213 7.09 -7.22 -1.07
CA VAL A 213 7.35 -8.65 -1.26
C VAL A 213 6.02 -9.42 -1.37
N LEU A 214 5.06 -9.17 -0.48
CA LEU A 214 3.75 -9.83 -0.55
C LEU A 214 3.02 -9.55 -1.88
N VAL A 215 3.04 -8.30 -2.35
CA VAL A 215 2.45 -7.89 -3.64
C VAL A 215 3.17 -8.57 -4.81
N ALA A 216 4.51 -8.65 -4.79
CA ALA A 216 5.29 -9.33 -5.81
C ALA A 216 4.97 -10.83 -5.94
N HIS A 217 4.43 -11.43 -4.88
CA HIS A 217 3.99 -12.82 -4.86
C HIS A 217 2.51 -13.02 -5.23
N LEU A 218 1.72 -11.95 -5.41
CA LEU A 218 0.36 -12.06 -5.92
C LEU A 218 0.39 -12.64 -7.33
N ARG A 219 0.02 -13.92 -7.45
CA ARG A 219 -0.10 -14.58 -8.75
C ARG A 219 -1.51 -14.35 -9.31
N PRO A 220 -1.63 -14.04 -10.61
CA PRO A 220 -2.91 -14.18 -11.28
C PRO A 220 -3.36 -15.63 -11.17
N ARG A 221 -4.67 -15.87 -11.08
CA ARG A 221 -5.17 -17.20 -11.42
C ARG A 221 -4.73 -17.48 -12.86
N GLY A 222 -4.02 -18.58 -13.06
CA GLY A 222 -4.04 -19.20 -14.38
C GLY A 222 -5.51 -19.38 -14.71
N VAL A 223 -5.98 -18.77 -15.80
CA VAL A 223 -7.20 -19.25 -16.44
C VAL A 223 -6.89 -20.71 -16.66
N ALA A 224 -7.53 -21.60 -15.89
CA ALA A 224 -7.48 -23.02 -16.17
C ALA A 224 -8.04 -23.11 -17.58
N THR A 225 -7.15 -23.17 -18.56
CA THR A 225 -7.50 -23.51 -19.92
C THR A 225 -8.00 -24.92 -19.74
N TYR A 226 -9.32 -25.07 -19.69
CA TYR A 226 -9.96 -26.37 -19.78
C TYR A 226 -9.59 -26.82 -21.19
N ILE A 227 -8.41 -27.44 -21.32
CA ILE A 227 -8.07 -28.25 -22.47
C ILE A 227 -9.02 -29.43 -22.29
N GLY A 228 -10.24 -29.26 -22.77
CA GLY A 228 -11.13 -30.34 -23.06
C GLY A 228 -10.41 -31.17 -24.10
N SER A 229 -9.65 -32.15 -23.65
CA SER A 229 -9.42 -33.35 -24.44
C SER A 229 -10.80 -33.94 -24.64
N THR A 230 -11.48 -33.55 -25.71
CA THR A 230 -12.50 -34.38 -26.33
C THR A 230 -11.76 -35.58 -26.90
N PRO A 231 -11.87 -36.79 -26.32
CA PRO A 231 -11.50 -37.98 -27.06
C PRO A 231 -12.45 -38.07 -28.25
N GLY A 232 -11.90 -38.34 -29.42
CA GLY A 232 -12.61 -38.27 -30.68
C GLY A 232 -13.91 -39.07 -30.72
N GLY A 233 -14.87 -38.48 -31.43
CA GLY A 233 -15.65 -39.16 -32.47
C GLY A 233 -16.39 -40.43 -32.09
N SER A 234 -17.65 -40.26 -31.70
CA SER A 234 -18.75 -41.07 -32.25
C SER A 234 -20.05 -40.30 -32.11
N SER A 235 -20.52 -39.70 -33.20
CA SER A 235 -21.87 -39.16 -33.29
C SER A 235 -22.90 -40.30 -33.17
N PRO A 236 -23.96 -40.14 -32.37
CA PRO A 236 -25.24 -40.79 -32.64
C PRO A 236 -26.18 -39.82 -33.38
N PRO A 237 -27.10 -40.34 -34.20
CA PRO A 237 -27.86 -39.55 -35.15
C PRO A 237 -28.96 -38.72 -34.48
N ALA A 238 -29.32 -37.63 -35.16
CA ALA A 238 -30.49 -36.82 -34.88
C ALA A 238 -31.77 -37.68 -34.86
N VAL A 239 -32.48 -37.71 -33.74
CA VAL A 239 -33.87 -38.16 -33.67
C VAL A 239 -34.66 -37.30 -32.68
N ALA A 240 -35.74 -36.74 -33.22
CA ALA A 240 -36.96 -36.28 -32.56
C ALA A 240 -36.89 -35.06 -31.63
N SER A 241 -37.16 -33.92 -32.25
CA SER A 241 -38.17 -32.97 -31.79
C SER A 241 -39.29 -33.66 -31.00
N ARG A 242 -39.37 -33.39 -29.69
CA ARG A 242 -40.57 -33.68 -28.90
C ARG A 242 -40.85 -32.53 -27.95
N THR A 243 -41.84 -31.76 -28.35
CA THR A 243 -42.64 -30.81 -27.58
C THR A 243 -42.93 -31.36 -26.18
N TYR A 244 -42.64 -30.60 -25.13
CA TYR A 244 -43.31 -30.82 -23.85
C TYR A 244 -43.81 -29.50 -23.26
N SER A 245 -45.13 -29.44 -23.26
CA SER A 245 -46.01 -28.43 -22.72
C SER A 245 -45.80 -28.19 -21.23
N SER A 246 -45.94 -26.92 -20.86
CA SER A 246 -46.35 -26.49 -19.53
C SER A 246 -47.57 -27.28 -19.03
N ARG A 247 -47.45 -27.93 -17.86
CA ARG A 247 -48.61 -28.26 -17.05
C ARG A 247 -48.26 -28.27 -15.56
N MET A 248 -48.87 -27.33 -14.84
CA MET A 248 -49.03 -27.35 -13.40
C MET A 248 -49.49 -28.72 -12.89
N ARG A 249 -48.90 -29.21 -11.79
CA ARG A 249 -49.67 -29.97 -10.81
C ARG A 249 -49.10 -29.84 -9.40
N ARG A 250 -49.94 -29.17 -8.60
CA ARG A 250 -50.18 -29.25 -7.16
C ARG A 250 -49.74 -30.56 -6.49
N SER A 251 -49.07 -30.37 -5.35
CA SER A 251 -49.18 -31.09 -4.05
C SER A 251 -49.21 -32.62 -4.04
N SER A 252 -48.29 -33.21 -3.27
CA SER A 252 -48.58 -34.16 -2.17
C SER A 252 -47.34 -34.37 -1.29
N ARG A 253 -47.45 -34.05 0.00
CA ARG A 253 -46.59 -34.56 1.08
C ARG A 253 -47.10 -35.95 1.52
N PRO A 254 -46.26 -36.79 2.11
CA PRO A 254 -46.32 -37.02 3.57
C PRO A 254 -44.91 -37.05 4.20
N ALA A 255 -44.67 -36.32 5.29
CA ALA A 255 -44.80 -36.76 6.69
C ALA A 255 -43.76 -37.82 7.11
N TRP A 256 -42.68 -37.36 7.73
CA TRP A 256 -41.89 -38.13 8.70
C TRP A 256 -41.75 -37.30 9.98
N VAL A 257 -42.34 -37.85 11.04
CA VAL A 257 -42.13 -37.57 12.47
C VAL A 257 -40.68 -38.00 12.79
N GLY A 258 -39.84 -37.37 13.61
CA GLY A 258 -39.96 -36.28 14.58
C GLY A 258 -39.14 -36.67 15.82
N THR A 259 -38.07 -35.95 16.14
CA THR A 259 -37.49 -35.84 17.50
C THR A 259 -36.52 -34.64 17.60
N THR A 260 -37.02 -33.56 18.22
CA THR A 260 -36.43 -32.76 19.34
C THR A 260 -34.95 -32.28 19.27
N SER A 261 -34.54 -31.07 19.66
CA SER A 261 -35.14 -30.03 20.51
C SER A 261 -34.39 -28.67 20.36
N ARG A 262 -35.18 -27.57 20.44
CA ARG A 262 -34.92 -26.25 21.09
C ARG A 262 -33.64 -25.43 20.76
N ARG A 263 -33.82 -24.30 20.07
CA ARG A 263 -34.13 -22.96 20.65
C ARG A 263 -34.17 -21.93 19.51
N ARG A 264 -35.31 -21.26 19.36
CA ARG A 264 -35.54 -20.15 18.43
C ARG A 264 -36.31 -19.08 19.19
N ALA A 265 -35.93 -17.82 19.03
CA ALA A 265 -36.84 -16.69 19.22
C ALA A 265 -36.33 -15.51 18.40
N THR A 266 -36.83 -15.39 17.18
CA THR A 266 -36.90 -14.13 16.43
C THR A 266 -38.37 -13.69 16.49
N ALA A 267 -38.64 -12.59 17.17
CA ALA A 267 -39.97 -12.00 17.24
C ALA A 267 -40.15 -11.00 16.10
N MET A 268 -41.18 -11.22 15.29
CA MET A 268 -41.64 -10.29 14.26
C MET A 268 -42.48 -9.17 14.87
N VAL A 269 -42.26 -7.97 14.36
CA VAL A 269 -43.01 -6.75 14.64
C VAL A 269 -44.38 -6.80 13.97
N ARG A 270 -45.43 -6.52 14.74
CA ARG A 270 -46.80 -6.31 14.26
C ARG A 270 -47.22 -4.89 14.64
N VAL A 271 -47.71 -4.13 13.66
CA VAL A 271 -48.25 -2.77 13.85
C VAL A 271 -49.69 -2.76 13.35
N THR A 272 -50.65 -2.35 14.19
CA THR A 272 -51.86 -1.55 13.83
C THR A 272 -52.61 -1.12 15.12
N PRO A 273 -53.61 -0.19 15.10
CA PRO A 273 -53.45 1.16 15.67
C PRO A 273 -54.51 1.57 16.73
N GLY A 274 -54.28 2.71 17.40
CA GLY A 274 -55.34 3.67 17.76
C GLY A 274 -55.83 3.74 19.22
N GLY A 275 -55.92 4.98 19.75
CA GLY A 275 -56.83 5.41 20.85
C GLY A 275 -56.16 5.60 22.22
N ALA A 276 -55.59 6.77 22.58
CA ALA A 276 -56.23 8.02 23.03
C ALA A 276 -56.50 8.11 24.56
N SER A 277 -55.70 8.93 25.27
CA SER A 277 -56.11 9.96 26.28
C SER A 277 -54.88 10.39 27.10
N ARG A 278 -54.37 11.62 26.90
CA ARG A 278 -54.61 12.85 27.70
C ARG A 278 -53.87 12.78 29.04
N VAL A 279 -52.88 13.65 29.31
CA VAL A 279 -52.98 14.94 30.05
C VAL A 279 -51.59 15.63 29.90
N ILE A 280 -51.40 16.80 29.24
CA ILE A 280 -51.62 18.21 29.64
C ILE A 280 -50.78 18.57 30.90
N ARG A 281 -49.94 19.61 31.05
CA ARG A 281 -49.54 20.82 30.28
C ARG A 281 -48.21 21.36 30.88
N THR A 282 -47.33 21.78 29.97
CA THR A 282 -46.49 23.01 29.81
C THR A 282 -46.53 24.18 30.85
N PRO A 283 -45.67 25.24 30.72
CA PRO A 283 -44.47 25.49 31.53
C PRO A 283 -44.48 26.88 32.23
N GLY A 284 -43.44 27.20 33.01
CA GLY A 284 -43.32 28.52 33.65
C GLY A 284 -41.87 28.96 33.89
N ARG A 285 -41.50 30.05 33.21
CA ARG A 285 -40.26 30.84 33.34
C ARG A 285 -40.50 31.95 34.36
N ARG A 286 -39.62 32.16 35.34
CA ARG A 286 -39.17 33.50 35.82
C ARG A 286 -38.14 33.39 36.95
N ALA A 287 -37.26 34.38 36.95
CA ALA A 287 -36.13 34.59 37.83
C ALA A 287 -36.55 35.21 39.18
N THR A 288 -35.76 34.94 40.22
CA THR A 288 -35.59 35.77 41.42
C THR A 288 -34.17 35.57 41.99
N THR A 289 -33.70 36.62 42.65
CA THR A 289 -32.32 37.03 42.96
C THR A 289 -31.76 36.55 44.32
N MET A 290 -30.45 36.27 44.34
CA MET A 290 -29.40 36.44 45.40
C MET A 290 -29.59 35.79 46.80
N PRO A 291 -28.54 35.64 47.66
CA PRO A 291 -27.09 35.86 47.53
C PRO A 291 -26.20 34.66 48.00
N GLY A 292 -24.93 34.62 47.58
CA GLY A 292 -23.97 33.61 48.04
C GLY A 292 -22.61 33.71 47.36
N THR A 293 -21.83 34.72 47.75
CA THR A 293 -20.45 34.97 47.33
C THR A 293 -19.47 33.91 47.85
N SER A 294 -18.62 33.39 46.97
CA SER A 294 -17.20 33.11 47.26
C SER A 294 -16.44 33.09 45.94
N ALA A 295 -15.66 34.15 45.74
CA ALA A 295 -14.75 34.32 44.62
C ALA A 295 -13.43 33.62 44.93
N THR A 296 -12.81 33.02 43.92
CA THR A 296 -11.37 32.70 43.91
C THR A 296 -10.74 33.19 42.61
N PRO A 297 -9.47 33.64 42.65
CA PRO A 297 -8.95 34.60 41.69
C PRO A 297 -8.31 33.95 40.46
N ARG A 298 -8.50 34.61 39.31
CA ARG A 298 -7.72 34.42 38.08
C ARG A 298 -6.26 34.87 38.29
N PRO A 299 -5.25 34.08 37.93
CA PRO A 299 -3.89 34.60 37.81
C PRO A 299 -3.73 35.42 36.52
N ALA A 300 -3.07 36.55 36.67
CA ALA A 300 -2.91 37.62 35.71
C ALA A 300 -1.97 37.26 34.55
N SER A 301 -2.33 37.75 33.36
CA SER A 301 -1.49 37.80 32.16
C SER A 301 -0.30 38.75 32.42
N THR A 302 0.90 38.20 32.55
CA THR A 302 2.14 38.98 32.51
C THR A 302 2.54 39.15 31.04
N LYS A 303 2.33 40.36 30.52
CA LYS A 303 2.92 40.81 29.24
C LYS A 303 4.42 41.01 29.48
N LEU A 304 5.25 40.13 28.94
CA LEU A 304 6.69 40.38 28.83
C LEU A 304 6.94 41.23 27.58
N SER A 305 7.42 42.44 27.85
CA SER A 305 7.82 43.44 26.88
C SER A 305 9.13 43.00 26.19
N THR A 306 9.11 43.04 24.86
CA THR A 306 10.24 42.85 23.96
C THR A 306 11.32 43.90 24.21
N ALA A 307 12.52 43.47 24.62
CA ALA A 307 13.73 44.28 24.54
C ALA A 307 14.48 43.93 23.24
N SER A 308 14.34 44.80 22.25
CA SER A 308 15.12 44.80 21.01
C SER A 308 16.52 45.35 21.30
N ILE A 309 17.54 44.49 21.31
CA ILE A 309 18.94 44.91 21.34
C ILE A 309 19.51 44.65 19.94
N SER A 310 19.70 45.75 19.21
CA SER A 310 20.42 45.77 17.93
C SER A 310 21.91 45.48 18.15
N PRO A 311 22.56 44.64 17.31
CA PRO A 311 24.01 44.53 17.31
C PRO A 311 24.65 45.74 16.60
N PRO A 312 25.80 46.25 17.09
CA PRO A 312 26.52 47.33 16.43
C PRO A 312 27.20 46.84 15.14
N SER A 313 26.95 47.60 14.08
CA SER A 313 27.73 47.68 12.85
C SER A 313 29.11 48.27 13.12
N THR A 314 30.17 47.66 12.55
CA THR A 314 31.54 48.17 12.24
C THR A 314 32.47 46.95 12.19
N ALA A 315 33.46 46.78 11.31
CA ALA A 315 34.05 47.64 10.28
C ALA A 315 34.67 46.75 9.19
N ASN A 316 34.58 47.23 7.95
CA ASN A 316 35.48 46.88 6.86
C ASN A 316 36.91 47.30 7.21
N VAL A 317 37.86 46.37 7.19
CA VAL A 317 39.27 46.69 6.98
C VAL A 317 39.79 45.78 5.88
N GLY A 318 39.97 46.36 4.70
CA GLY A 318 40.74 45.74 3.63
C GLY A 318 42.23 45.98 3.81
N SER A 319 43.05 45.06 3.31
CA SER A 319 44.27 45.41 2.57
C SER A 319 44.79 44.21 1.76
N LYS A 320 44.75 44.45 0.45
CA LYS A 320 45.48 43.95 -0.73
C LYS A 320 46.62 42.91 -0.62
N PRO A 321 46.93 42.24 -1.77
CA PRO A 321 47.80 41.07 -1.89
C PRO A 321 49.27 41.43 -2.14
N ALA A 322 50.16 40.49 -1.88
CA ALA A 322 51.52 40.49 -2.39
C ALA A 322 51.77 39.19 -3.17
N ALA A 323 52.00 39.36 -4.47
CA ALA A 323 52.65 38.38 -5.32
C ALA A 323 54.16 38.33 -4.98
N ARG A 324 54.79 37.16 -5.11
CA ARG A 324 56.15 37.04 -5.63
C ARG A 324 56.44 35.62 -6.11
N HIS A 325 56.96 35.58 -7.33
CA HIS A 325 57.61 34.46 -7.98
C HIS A 325 58.79 33.91 -7.17
N ALA A 326 58.90 32.59 -7.14
CA ALA A 326 60.11 31.81 -7.43
C ALA A 326 59.68 30.38 -7.77
#